data_AF-G8C3Z2-F1
#
_entry.id   AF-G8C3Z2-F1
#
_cell.length_a   1.000
_cell.length_b   1.000
_cell.length_c   1.000
_cell.angle_alpha   90.00
_cell.angle_beta   90.00
_cell.angle_gamma   90.00
#
_symmetry.space_group_name_H-M   'P 1'
#
loop_
_entity.id
_entity.type
_entity.pdbx_description
1 polymer ?
#
loop_
_entity_poly.entity_id
_entity_poly.type
_entity_poly.pdbx_seq_one_letter_code
_entity_poly.pdbx_strand_id
1 'polypeptide(L)'
;MLFLDLNGQPSGFDIAACVLAFLGATTITLSFWPQFIATFRSKNSAVVPFKIFAFHLATSCALFVGALFGLPGLISCTPGCTVKLVRLMAFVYINTFLLFTCGYIFYLKMTNSKKAQNLGISEENYCKYYLNPLVRGKRAY
;
A
#
# COMPACT_ATOMS: atom_id res chain seq x y z
N MET A 1 16.39 23.19 -12.38
CA MET A 1 17.61 23.33 -13.20
C MET A 1 18.12 21.93 -13.49
N LEU A 2 18.34 21.62 -14.78
CA LEU A 2 18.67 20.28 -15.30
C LEU A 2 20.01 19.78 -14.74
N PHE A 3 20.05 18.54 -14.27
CA PHE A 3 21.29 17.76 -14.19
C PHE A 3 21.28 16.71 -15.31
N LEU A 4 21.36 17.18 -16.56
CA LEU A 4 21.86 16.35 -17.65
C LEU A 4 23.32 16.76 -17.84
N ASP A 5 24.23 15.78 -17.90
CA ASP A 5 25.59 16.07 -18.37
C ASP A 5 25.50 16.66 -19.78
N LEU A 6 26.50 17.48 -20.18
CA LEU A 6 26.58 18.16 -21.49
C LEU A 6 26.39 17.22 -22.72
N ASN A 7 26.39 15.90 -22.52
CA ASN A 7 26.20 14.85 -23.53
C ASN A 7 24.82 14.14 -23.47
N GLY A 8 23.85 14.63 -22.69
CA GLY A 8 22.53 13.99 -22.57
C GLY A 8 22.52 12.65 -21.82
N GLN A 9 23.59 12.33 -21.10
CA GLN A 9 23.66 11.14 -20.25
C GLN A 9 23.10 11.42 -18.84
N PRO A 10 22.44 10.43 -18.21
CA PRO A 10 21.96 10.55 -16.84
C PRO A 10 23.14 10.77 -15.90
N SER A 11 23.06 11.79 -15.04
CA SER A 11 24.11 12.06 -14.06
C SER A 11 24.22 10.93 -13.04
N GLY A 12 25.37 10.75 -12.39
CA GLY A 12 25.51 9.77 -11.30
C GLY A 12 24.48 9.96 -10.18
N PHE A 13 24.02 11.19 -9.97
CA PHE A 13 22.95 11.54 -9.04
C PHE A 13 21.58 10.98 -9.48
N ASP A 14 21.28 11.00 -10.78
CA ASP A 14 20.03 10.48 -11.33
C ASP A 14 19.93 8.96 -11.17
N ILE A 15 21.03 8.26 -11.41
CA ILE A 15 21.12 6.81 -11.23
C ILE A 15 20.91 6.44 -9.76
N ALA A 16 21.59 7.14 -8.84
CA ALA A 16 21.42 6.94 -7.41
C ALA A 16 19.97 7.18 -6.95
N ALA A 17 19.32 8.23 -7.47
CA ALA A 17 17.93 8.54 -7.16
C ALA A 17 16.96 7.43 -7.63
N CYS A 18 17.19 6.85 -8.81
CA CYS A 18 16.42 5.70 -9.29
C CYS A 18 16.61 4.46 -8.40
N VAL A 19 17.84 4.14 -8.04
CA VAL A 19 18.14 2.99 -7.16
C VAL A 19 17.46 3.16 -5.80
N LEU A 20 17.56 4.35 -5.20
CA LEU A 20 16.90 4.64 -3.92
C LEU A 20 15.37 4.57 -4.02
N ALA A 21 14.78 5.00 -5.14
CA ALA A 21 13.34 4.86 -5.36
C ALA A 21 12.89 3.39 -5.40
N PHE A 22 13.64 2.52 -6.09
CA PHE A 22 13.35 1.08 -6.12
C PHE A 22 13.59 0.40 -4.78
N LEU A 23 14.67 0.74 -4.07
CA LEU A 23 14.95 0.21 -2.74
C LEU A 23 13.87 0.62 -1.75
N GLY A 24 13.44 1.89 -1.79
CA GLY A 24 12.33 2.41 -0.98
C GLY A 24 11.03 1.67 -1.26
N ALA A 25 10.64 1.53 -2.54
CA ALA A 25 9.44 0.81 -2.93
C ALA A 25 9.49 -0.66 -2.48
N THR A 26 10.61 -1.35 -2.69
CA THR A 26 10.80 -2.76 -2.30
C THR A 26 10.71 -2.92 -0.79
N THR A 27 11.37 -2.04 -0.02
CA THR A 27 11.37 -2.10 1.44
C THR A 27 9.96 -1.89 2.00
N ILE A 28 9.23 -0.90 1.47
CA ILE A 28 7.85 -0.66 1.88
C ILE A 28 6.98 -1.87 1.52
N THR A 29 7.06 -2.39 0.30
CA THR A 29 6.32 -3.60 -0.10
C THR A 29 6.60 -4.76 0.86
N LEU A 30 7.87 -5.06 1.14
CA LEU A 30 8.26 -6.14 2.05
C LEU A 30 7.81 -5.91 3.50
N SER A 31 7.70 -4.66 3.95
CA SER A 31 7.21 -4.36 5.30
C SER A 31 5.71 -4.62 5.47
N PHE A 32 4.90 -4.32 4.44
CA PHE A 32 3.44 -4.49 4.49
C PHE A 32 2.98 -5.87 4.02
N TRP A 33 3.76 -6.53 3.15
CA TRP A 33 3.34 -7.76 2.48
C TRP A 33 3.03 -8.93 3.43
N PRO A 34 3.85 -9.27 4.45
CA PRO A 34 3.56 -10.39 5.35
C PRO A 34 2.25 -10.18 6.12
N GLN A 35 2.04 -8.97 6.65
CA GLN A 35 0.83 -8.63 7.39
C GLN A 35 -0.41 -8.62 6.49
N PHE A 36 -0.26 -8.10 5.26
CA PHE A 36 -1.30 -8.15 4.25
C PHE A 36 -1.68 -9.61 3.92
N ILE A 37 -0.72 -10.48 3.62
CA ILE A 37 -1.00 -11.89 3.28
C ILE A 37 -1.63 -12.63 4.46
N ALA A 38 -1.13 -12.44 5.68
CA ALA A 38 -1.70 -13.04 6.88
C ALA A 38 -3.17 -12.62 7.08
N THR A 39 -3.46 -11.33 6.92
CA THR A 39 -4.82 -10.78 7.06
C THR A 39 -5.72 -11.20 5.90
N PHE A 40 -5.20 -11.21 4.67
CA PHE A 40 -5.93 -11.60 3.47
C PHE A 40 -6.34 -13.07 3.50
N ARG A 41 -5.47 -13.96 3.98
CA ARG A 41 -5.78 -15.39 4.11
C ARG A 41 -6.71 -15.68 5.29
N SER A 42 -6.41 -15.14 6.46
CA SER A 42 -7.19 -15.42 7.68
C SER A 42 -8.51 -14.68 7.76
N LYS A 43 -8.65 -13.57 7.01
CA LYS A 43 -9.73 -12.57 7.19
C LYS A 43 -9.84 -12.02 8.61
N ASN A 44 -8.85 -12.28 9.48
CA ASN A 44 -8.84 -11.85 10.86
C ASN A 44 -8.23 -10.44 10.95
N SER A 45 -9.04 -9.47 11.38
CA SER A 45 -8.62 -8.08 11.56
C SER A 45 -8.40 -7.68 13.02
N ALA A 46 -8.64 -8.58 13.99
CA ALA A 46 -8.66 -8.26 15.42
C ALA A 46 -7.34 -7.63 15.88
N VAL A 47 -6.21 -8.21 15.45
CA VAL A 47 -4.85 -7.79 15.83
C VAL A 47 -4.31 -6.63 14.99
N VAL A 48 -5.07 -6.13 14.02
CA VAL A 48 -4.61 -5.05 13.14
C VAL A 48 -4.78 -3.69 13.84
N PRO A 49 -3.71 -2.88 13.95
CA PRO A 49 -3.77 -1.54 14.52
C PRO A 49 -4.44 -0.57 13.54
N PHE A 50 -5.77 -0.41 13.68
CA PHE A 50 -6.61 0.38 12.76
C PHE A 50 -6.07 1.79 12.49
N LYS A 51 -5.64 2.52 13.53
CA LYS A 51 -5.14 3.90 13.40
C LYS A 51 -3.94 4.01 12.46
N ILE A 52 -3.03 3.04 12.54
CA ILE A 52 -1.81 3.02 11.70
C ILE A 52 -2.19 2.78 10.24
N PHE A 53 -3.04 1.80 9.96
CA PHE A 53 -3.49 1.51 8.60
C PHE A 53 -4.34 2.63 8.01
N ALA A 54 -5.19 3.28 8.81
CA ALA A 54 -5.95 4.44 8.39
C ALA A 54 -5.05 5.63 8.03
N PHE A 55 -3.99 5.88 8.83
CA PHE A 55 -3.01 6.91 8.54
C PHE A 55 -2.26 6.64 7.23
N HIS A 56 -1.80 5.40 7.02
CA HIS A 56 -1.12 5.02 5.77
C HIS A 56 -2.05 5.10 4.58
N LEU A 57 -3.32 4.72 4.73
CA LEU A 57 -4.34 4.86 3.69
C LEU A 57 -4.56 6.33 3.30
N ALA A 58 -4.79 7.21 4.28
CA ALA A 58 -4.99 8.64 4.05
C ALA A 58 -3.76 9.29 3.39
N THR A 59 -2.57 8.99 3.90
CA THR A 59 -1.31 9.49 3.33
C THR A 59 -1.13 9.01 1.90
N SER A 60 -1.39 7.72 1.63
CA SER A 60 -1.26 7.15 0.28
C SER A 60 -2.28 7.73 -0.69
N CYS A 61 -3.51 8.04 -0.24
CA CYS A 61 -4.48 8.78 -1.05
C CYS A 61 -3.94 10.15 -1.47
N ALA A 62 -3.44 10.94 -0.51
CA ALA A 62 -2.92 12.28 -0.77
C ALA A 62 -1.72 12.24 -1.74
N LEU A 63 -0.77 11.34 -1.49
CA LEU A 63 0.43 11.18 -2.31
C LEU A 63 0.11 10.62 -3.71
N PHE A 64 -0.87 9.71 -3.83
CA PHE A 64 -1.33 9.21 -5.13
C PHE A 64 -1.97 10.32 -5.96
N VAL A 65 -2.84 11.13 -5.37
CA VAL A 65 -3.44 12.30 -6.04
C VAL A 65 -2.34 13.28 -6.48
N GLY A 66 -1.37 13.57 -5.62
CA GLY A 66 -0.20 14.38 -5.99
C GLY A 66 0.59 13.82 -7.17
N ALA A 67 0.76 12.50 -7.23
CA ALA A 67 1.42 11.83 -8.36
C ALA A 67 0.63 11.96 -9.67
N LEU A 68 -0.71 11.89 -9.61
CA LEU A 68 -1.57 12.09 -10.78
C LEU A 68 -1.48 13.52 -11.32
N PHE A 69 -1.36 14.54 -10.47
CA PHE A 69 -1.11 15.91 -10.93
C PHE A 69 0.27 16.08 -11.57
N GLY A 70 1.23 15.21 -11.26
CA GLY A 70 2.54 15.16 -11.90
C GLY A 70 2.54 14.51 -13.30
N LEU A 71 1.54 13.67 -13.62
CA LEU A 71 1.46 12.94 -14.89
C LEU A 71 1.43 13.83 -16.14
N PRO A 72 0.63 14.92 -16.19
CA PRO A 72 0.62 15.84 -17.34
C PRO A 72 2.00 16.43 -17.66
N GLY A 73 2.81 16.69 -16.63
CA GLY A 73 4.19 17.17 -16.80
C GLY A 73 5.15 16.15 -17.45
N LEU A 74 4.77 14.87 -17.49
CA LEU A 74 5.52 13.84 -18.23
C LEU A 74 5.06 13.66 -19.68
N ILE A 75 3.83 14.04 -20.02
CA ILE A 75 3.34 13.96 -21.40
C ILE A 75 4.09 14.97 -22.28
N SER A 76 4.55 16.08 -21.69
CA SER A 76 5.38 17.09 -22.35
C SER A 76 6.89 16.84 -22.27
N CYS A 77 7.34 15.66 -21.79
CA CYS A 77 8.77 15.39 -21.63
C CYS A 77 9.47 15.14 -22.98
N THR A 78 10.50 15.94 -23.25
CA THR A 78 11.48 15.73 -24.33
C THR A 78 12.29 14.44 -24.14
N PRO A 79 12.89 13.89 -25.21
CA PRO A 79 13.80 12.75 -25.10
C PRO A 79 14.93 13.04 -24.09
N GLY A 80 15.07 12.17 -23.07
CA GLY A 80 15.98 12.34 -21.92
C GLY A 80 15.33 12.28 -20.54
N CYS A 81 13.99 12.21 -20.44
CA CYS A 81 13.25 12.22 -19.16
C CYS A 81 13.14 10.87 -18.40
N THR A 82 13.88 9.83 -18.79
CA THR A 82 13.71 8.45 -18.26
C THR A 82 13.75 8.36 -16.73
N VAL A 83 14.62 9.14 -16.09
CA VAL A 83 14.79 9.17 -14.63
C VAL A 83 13.54 9.71 -13.92
N LYS A 84 12.95 10.78 -14.45
CA LYS A 84 11.71 11.37 -13.91
C LYS A 84 10.54 10.39 -14.06
N LEU A 85 10.48 9.70 -15.19
CA LEU A 85 9.48 8.66 -15.45
C LEU A 85 9.61 7.49 -14.47
N VAL A 86 10.81 6.94 -14.29
CA VAL A 86 11.06 5.83 -13.36
C VAL A 86 10.68 6.22 -11.93
N ARG A 87 11.06 7.42 -11.49
CA ARG A 87 10.73 7.92 -10.14
C ARG A 87 9.22 8.09 -9.95
N LEU A 88 8.54 8.70 -10.92
CA LEU A 88 7.08 8.85 -10.86
C LEU A 88 6.42 7.47 -10.82
N MET A 89 6.83 6.54 -11.67
CA MET A 89 6.24 5.19 -11.73
C MET A 89 6.46 4.42 -10.43
N ALA A 90 7.65 4.49 -9.83
CA ALA A 90 7.90 3.89 -8.51
C ALA A 90 6.98 4.51 -7.42
N PHE A 91 6.76 5.82 -7.49
CA PHE A 91 5.91 6.54 -6.54
C PHE A 91 4.42 6.22 -6.73
N VAL A 92 3.95 6.15 -7.98
CA VAL A 92 2.59 5.72 -8.31
C VAL A 92 2.39 4.27 -7.84
N TYR A 93 3.30 3.37 -8.20
CA TYR A 93 3.26 1.96 -7.79
C TYR A 93 3.13 1.82 -6.28
N ILE A 94 4.00 2.47 -5.50
CA ILE A 94 4.00 2.24 -4.05
C ILE A 94 2.74 2.78 -3.39
N ASN A 95 2.23 3.92 -3.85
CA ASN A 95 1.00 4.49 -3.30
C ASN A 95 -0.22 3.67 -3.73
N THR A 96 -0.29 3.16 -4.96
CA THR A 96 -1.34 2.22 -5.37
C THR A 96 -1.29 0.92 -4.55
N PHE A 97 -0.10 0.38 -4.31
CA PHE A 97 0.07 -0.81 -3.48
C PHE A 97 -0.40 -0.56 -2.03
N LEU A 98 -0.02 0.56 -1.42
CA LEU A 98 -0.45 0.92 -0.07
C LEU A 98 -1.96 1.19 0.00
N LEU A 99 -2.53 1.88 -1.00
CA LEU A 99 -3.98 2.08 -1.12
C LEU A 99 -4.72 0.74 -1.14
N PHE A 100 -4.26 -0.21 -1.96
CA PHE A 100 -4.89 -1.52 -2.05
C PHE A 100 -4.76 -2.32 -0.75
N THR A 101 -3.54 -2.44 -0.21
CA THR A 101 -3.29 -3.24 0.99
C THR A 101 -3.94 -2.65 2.23
N CYS A 102 -3.74 -1.35 2.49
CA CYS A 102 -4.33 -0.67 3.63
C CYS A 102 -5.85 -0.53 3.47
N GLY A 103 -6.34 -0.25 2.26
CA GLY A 103 -7.76 -0.16 1.96
C GLY A 103 -8.48 -1.49 2.19
N TYR A 104 -7.89 -2.60 1.75
CA TYR A 104 -8.42 -3.93 2.01
C TYR A 104 -8.51 -4.23 3.50
N ILE A 105 -7.43 -3.98 4.24
CA ILE A 105 -7.36 -4.22 5.69
C ILE A 105 -8.36 -3.33 6.43
N PHE A 106 -8.46 -2.06 6.05
CA PHE A 106 -9.42 -1.10 6.61
C PHE A 106 -10.86 -1.56 6.37
N TYR A 107 -11.19 -1.96 5.14
CA TYR A 107 -12.50 -2.49 4.78
C TYR A 107 -12.87 -3.73 5.60
N LEU A 108 -11.92 -4.65 5.76
CA LEU A 108 -12.10 -5.86 6.55
C LEU A 108 -12.37 -5.55 8.02
N LYS A 109 -11.60 -4.63 8.61
CA LYS A 109 -11.78 -4.15 9.98
C LYS A 109 -13.17 -3.57 10.18
N MET A 110 -13.59 -2.65 9.31
CA MET A 110 -14.92 -2.03 9.38
C MET A 110 -16.04 -3.07 9.24
N THR A 111 -15.89 -4.02 8.32
CA THR A 111 -16.89 -5.08 8.10
C THR A 111 -16.99 -6.03 9.29
N ASN A 112 -15.86 -6.47 9.85
CA ASN A 112 -15.84 -7.36 11.00
C ASN A 112 -16.37 -6.66 12.25
N SER A 113 -16.00 -5.39 12.48
CA SER A 113 -16.54 -4.60 13.59
C SER A 113 -18.05 -4.41 13.47
N LYS A 114 -18.57 -4.10 12.28
CA LYS A 114 -20.01 -3.98 12.05
C LYS A 114 -20.74 -5.29 12.32
N LYS A 115 -20.20 -6.43 11.86
CA LYS A 115 -20.79 -7.76 12.12
C LYS A 115 -20.75 -8.13 13.60
N ALA A 116 -19.67 -7.80 14.29
CA ALA A 116 -19.54 -8.03 15.73
C ALA A 116 -20.56 -7.20 16.53
N GLN A 117 -20.74 -5.92 16.16
CA GLN A 117 -21.76 -5.04 16.74
C GLN A 117 -23.18 -5.57 16.53
N ASN A 118 -23.50 -6.05 15.32
CA ASN A 118 -24.81 -6.66 15.02
C ASN A 118 -25.10 -7.93 15.87
N LEU A 119 -24.05 -8.61 16.35
CA LEU A 119 -24.14 -9.78 17.19
C LEU A 119 -24.01 -9.45 18.69
N GLY A 120 -23.81 -8.18 19.05
CA GLY A 120 -23.59 -7.76 20.44
C GLY A 120 -22.28 -8.25 21.06
N ILE A 121 -21.28 -8.60 20.24
CA ILE A 121 -19.98 -9.12 20.70
C ILE A 121 -18.83 -8.21 20.27
N SER A 122 -17.66 -8.37 20.90
CA SER A 122 -16.44 -7.67 20.47
C SER A 122 -15.93 -8.22 19.13
N GLU A 123 -15.24 -7.37 18.36
CA GLU A 123 -14.62 -7.76 17.08
C GLU A 123 -13.64 -8.93 17.25
N GLU A 124 -12.89 -8.94 18.35
CA GLU A 124 -11.96 -10.01 18.69
C GLU A 124 -12.69 -11.36 18.85
N ASN A 125 -13.80 -11.37 19.59
CA ASN A 125 -14.64 -12.57 19.76
C ASN A 125 -15.25 -13.00 18.42
N TYR A 126 -15.71 -12.05 17.60
CA TYR A 126 -16.20 -12.36 16.26
C TYR A 126 -15.14 -13.06 15.41
N CYS A 127 -13.92 -12.52 15.37
CA CYS A 127 -12.82 -13.11 14.63
C CYS A 127 -12.42 -14.49 15.17
N LYS A 128 -12.37 -14.64 16.51
CA LYS A 128 -11.99 -15.89 17.18
C LYS A 128 -12.99 -17.02 16.95
N TYR A 129 -14.29 -16.75 16.99
CA TYR A 129 -15.31 -17.80 16.95
C TYR A 129 -15.90 -18.05 15.56
N TYR A 130 -15.90 -17.07 14.66
CA TYR A 130 -16.58 -17.17 13.36
C TYR A 130 -15.64 -17.15 12.15
N LEU A 131 -14.43 -16.59 12.31
CA LEU A 131 -13.43 -16.54 11.24
C LEU A 131 -12.29 -17.54 11.43
N ASN A 132 -12.12 -18.11 12.62
CA ASN A 132 -11.09 -19.12 12.86
C ASN A 132 -11.42 -20.43 12.12
N PRO A 133 -10.57 -20.90 11.19
CA PRO A 133 -10.82 -22.12 10.41
C PRO A 133 -10.96 -23.37 11.29
N LEU A 134 -10.28 -23.42 12.44
CA LEU A 134 -10.39 -24.53 13.39
C LEU A 134 -11.77 -24.63 14.06
N VAL A 135 -12.49 -23.50 14.17
CA VAL A 135 -13.85 -23.46 14.73
C VAL A 135 -14.89 -23.71 13.66
N ARG A 136 -14.66 -23.28 12.41
CA ARG A 136 -15.56 -23.60 11.28
C ARG A 136 -15.65 -25.10 11.02
N GLY A 137 -14.54 -25.85 11.10
CA GLY A 137 -14.56 -27.30 10.94
C GLY A 137 -15.32 -28.05 12.04
N LYS A 138 -15.45 -27.47 13.24
CA LYS A 138 -16.16 -28.09 14.37
C LYS A 138 -17.66 -27.80 14.44
N ARG A 139 -18.20 -26.88 13.64
CA ARG A 139 -19.66 -26.63 13.57
C ARG A 139 -20.36 -27.41 12.45
N ALA A 140 -19.64 -28.28 11.75
CA ALA A 140 -20.17 -29.09 10.64
C ALA A 140 -20.56 -30.53 11.06
N TYR A 141 -20.60 -30.81 12.37
CA TYR A 141 -21.01 -32.08 12.95
C TYR A 141 -21.97 -31.84 14.11
#